data_AF-A0A3M2W7B9-F1
#
_entry.id   AF-A0A3M2W7B9-F1
#
_cell.length_a   1.000
_cell.length_b   1.000
_cell.length_c   1.000
_cell.angle_alpha   90.00
_cell.angle_beta   90.00
_cell.angle_gamma   90.00
#
_symmetry.space_group_name_H-M   'P 1'
#
loop_
_entity.id
_entity.type
_entity.pdbx_description
1 polymer ?
#
loop_
_entity_poly.entity_id
_entity_poly.type
_entity_poly.pdbx_seq_one_letter_code
_entity_poly.pdbx_strand_id
1 'polypeptide(L)'
;SSTADLWMLLSRTNDSTTSGMTLADSKANVMKIVTAFLNTPGKYLIVGTGTPRFGSKALCGQALADAIAYKEWVISYVSQFVPVVNIWDGFTEAMTV
;
A
#
# COMPACT_ATOMS: atom_id res chain seq x y z
N SER A 1 -28.63 -0.28 10.21
CA SER A 1 -28.33 -0.52 8.79
C SER A 1 -26.87 -0.93 8.70
N SER A 2 -26.62 -2.18 8.36
CA SER A 2 -25.33 -2.86 8.47
C SER A 2 -24.85 -3.24 7.08
N THR A 3 -24.16 -2.32 6.42
CA THR A 3 -23.37 -2.65 5.24
C THR A 3 -22.04 -1.95 5.40
N ALA A 4 -21.04 -2.70 5.85
CA ALA A 4 -19.66 -2.28 5.68
C ALA A 4 -19.36 -2.37 4.18
N ASP A 5 -19.48 -1.26 3.48
CA ASP A 5 -18.99 -1.09 2.11
C ASP A 5 -17.46 -0.86 2.14
N LEU A 6 -16.72 -1.87 2.64
CA LEU A 6 -15.28 -1.78 2.80
C LEU A 6 -14.58 -1.79 1.44
N TRP A 7 -13.87 -0.71 1.13
CA TRP A 7 -12.90 -0.70 0.03
C TRP A 7 -11.53 -0.99 0.64
N MET A 8 -10.91 -2.09 0.22
CA MET A 8 -9.56 -2.46 0.64
C MET A 8 -8.61 -2.24 -0.52
N LEU A 9 -7.71 -1.26 -0.38
CA LEU A 9 -6.68 -1.01 -1.39
C LEU A 9 -5.37 -1.67 -0.96
N LEU A 10 -5.00 -2.71 -1.70
CA LEU A 10 -3.68 -3.32 -1.67
C LEU A 10 -2.96 -2.93 -2.96
N SER A 11 -2.21 -1.83 -2.92
CA SER A 11 -1.57 -1.29 -4.12
C SER A 11 -0.05 -1.43 -4.09
N ARG A 12 0.57 -1.11 -5.22
CA ARG A 12 2.01 -1.03 -5.51
C ARG A 12 2.70 -2.32 -5.96
N THR A 13 2.19 -3.51 -5.64
CA THR A 13 2.85 -4.76 -6.04
C THR A 13 3.06 -4.84 -7.56
N ASN A 14 2.05 -4.51 -8.38
CA ASN A 14 2.18 -4.55 -9.84
C ASN A 14 2.81 -3.26 -10.41
N ASP A 15 2.54 -2.11 -9.79
CA ASP A 15 3.17 -0.82 -10.11
C ASP A 15 4.70 -0.94 -10.07
N SER A 16 5.22 -1.61 -9.03
CA SER A 16 6.67 -1.82 -8.84
C SER A 16 7.35 -2.71 -9.88
N THR A 17 6.57 -3.39 -10.71
CA THR A 17 7.07 -4.21 -11.82
C THR A 17 6.71 -3.63 -13.19
N THR A 18 6.03 -2.48 -13.22
CA THR A 18 5.60 -1.82 -14.46
C THR A 18 6.70 -0.87 -14.93
N SER A 19 7.18 -1.06 -16.16
CA SER A 19 8.24 -0.23 -16.73
C SER A 19 7.83 1.24 -16.76
N GLY A 20 8.72 2.12 -16.27
CA GLY A 20 8.50 3.56 -16.22
C GLY A 20 7.62 4.06 -15.07
N MET A 21 7.07 3.18 -14.24
CA MET A 21 6.28 3.56 -13.08
C MET A 21 7.18 3.80 -11.86
N THR A 22 7.05 4.96 -11.23
CA THR A 22 7.85 5.33 -10.06
C THR A 22 7.09 5.13 -8.74
N LEU A 23 7.82 5.19 -7.62
CA LEU A 23 7.20 5.26 -6.29
C LEU A 23 6.30 6.49 -6.15
N ALA A 24 6.67 7.64 -6.73
CA ALA A 24 5.87 8.85 -6.68
C ALA A 24 4.53 8.68 -7.40
N ASP A 25 4.53 8.02 -8.57
CA ASP A 25 3.31 7.71 -9.32
C ASP A 25 2.39 6.80 -8.52
N SER A 26 2.95 5.79 -7.85
CA SER A 26 2.21 4.87 -6.98
C SER A 26 1.54 5.63 -5.83
N LYS A 27 2.27 6.52 -5.14
CA LYS A 27 1.74 7.37 -4.06
C LYS A 27 0.64 8.30 -4.56
N ALA A 28 0.83 8.93 -5.73
CA ALA A 28 -0.16 9.79 -6.35
C ALA A 28 -1.46 9.05 -6.66
N ASN A 29 -1.37 7.81 -7.17
CA ASN A 29 -2.55 6.98 -7.44
C ASN A 29 -3.29 6.57 -6.16
N VAL A 30 -2.58 6.24 -5.08
CA VAL A 30 -3.20 6.00 -3.77
C VAL A 30 -3.96 7.24 -3.29
N MET A 31 -3.35 8.43 -3.40
CA MET A 31 -4.00 9.67 -2.96
C MET A 31 -5.23 10.03 -3.81
N LYS A 32 -5.26 9.70 -5.10
CA LYS A 32 -6.48 9.83 -5.92
C LYS A 32 -7.63 8.98 -5.35
N ILE A 33 -7.33 7.74 -4.94
CA ILE A 33 -8.33 6.83 -4.35
C ILE A 33 -8.80 7.35 -3.00
N VAL A 34 -7.87 7.75 -2.12
CA VAL A 34 -8.19 8.37 -0.82
C VAL A 34 -9.07 9.61 -1.02
N THR A 35 -8.73 10.47 -1.97
CA THR A 35 -9.50 11.69 -2.26
C THR A 35 -10.90 11.37 -2.77
N ALA A 36 -11.02 10.44 -3.73
CA ALA A 36 -12.32 10.00 -4.24
C ALA A 36 -13.20 9.41 -3.13
N PHE A 37 -12.58 8.63 -2.23
CA PHE A 37 -13.24 8.06 -1.08
C PHE A 37 -13.74 9.12 -0.08
N LEU A 38 -12.89 10.09 0.29
CA LEU A 38 -13.27 11.17 1.22
C LEU A 38 -14.46 12.00 0.69
N ASN A 39 -14.64 12.03 -0.63
CA ASN A 39 -15.77 12.68 -1.29
C ASN A 39 -17.02 11.78 -1.46
N THR A 40 -17.01 10.55 -0.93
CA THR A 40 -18.11 9.58 -1.06
C THR A 40 -18.72 9.26 0.32
N PRO A 41 -19.85 9.89 0.70
CA PRO A 41 -20.46 9.70 2.00
C PRO A 41 -20.86 8.25 2.30
N GLY A 42 -20.68 7.83 3.56
CA GLY A 42 -21.19 6.54 4.06
C GLY A 42 -20.37 5.31 3.67
N LYS A 43 -19.16 5.49 3.13
CA LYS A 43 -18.24 4.39 2.79
C LYS A 43 -17.10 4.29 3.82
N TYR A 44 -16.40 3.15 3.85
CA TYR A 44 -15.16 2.95 4.63
C TYR A 44 -14.02 2.47 3.73
N LEU A 45 -12.87 3.14 3.79
CA LEU A 45 -11.64 2.74 3.10
C LEU A 45 -10.60 2.37 4.14
N ILE A 46 -9.96 1.22 3.93
CA ILE A 46 -8.75 0.83 4.66
C ILE A 46 -7.64 0.64 3.66
N VAL A 47 -6.48 1.25 3.93
CA VAL A 47 -5.29 1.12 3.08
C VAL A 47 -4.28 0.19 3.75
N GLY A 48 -3.84 -0.83 3.03
CA GLY A 48 -2.79 -1.73 3.50
C GLY A 48 -1.40 -1.26 3.10
N THR A 49 -0.38 -1.59 3.90
CA THR A 49 1.03 -1.33 3.56
C THR A 49 1.58 -2.17 2.40
N GLY A 50 0.79 -3.13 1.90
CA GLY A 50 1.24 -4.16 0.99
C GLY A 50 1.92 -5.32 1.72
N THR A 51 2.26 -6.37 0.98
CA THR A 51 2.93 -7.56 1.50
C THR A 51 4.38 -7.62 1.03
N PRO A 52 5.32 -8.09 1.86
CA PRO A 52 6.65 -8.43 1.40
C PRO A 52 6.58 -9.58 0.39
N ARG A 53 7.63 -9.68 -0.44
CA ARG A 53 7.82 -10.82 -1.36
C ARG A 53 9.01 -11.65 -0.91
N PHE A 54 8.91 -12.97 -1.08
CA PHE A 54 9.90 -13.95 -0.62
C PHE A 54 10.39 -14.86 -1.76
N GLY A 55 11.46 -15.61 -1.48
CA GLY A 55 12.04 -16.59 -2.40
C GLY A 55 12.48 -15.96 -3.72
N SER A 56 12.24 -16.65 -4.84
CA SER A 56 12.63 -16.17 -6.17
C SER A 56 11.91 -14.89 -6.64
N LYS A 57 10.95 -14.38 -5.85
CA LYS A 57 10.21 -13.15 -6.11
C LYS A 57 10.57 -12.03 -5.12
N ALA A 58 11.53 -12.27 -4.23
CA ALA A 58 11.99 -11.28 -3.26
C ALA A 58 12.43 -10.00 -3.98
N LEU A 59 11.99 -8.86 -3.45
CA LEU A 59 12.45 -7.57 -3.94
C LEU A 59 13.86 -7.32 -3.40
N CYS A 60 14.75 -6.79 -4.25
CA CYS A 60 16.11 -6.42 -3.87
C CYS A 60 16.44 -5.01 -4.38
N GLY A 61 17.55 -4.44 -3.89
CA GLY A 61 18.05 -3.13 -4.32
C GLY A 61 17.00 -2.01 -4.21
N GLN A 62 16.89 -1.18 -5.25
CA GLN A 62 15.97 -0.05 -5.28
C GLN A 62 14.50 -0.47 -5.13
N ALA A 63 14.11 -1.61 -5.71
CA ALA A 63 12.73 -2.08 -5.64
C ALA A 63 12.30 -2.41 -4.19
N LEU A 64 13.23 -2.94 -3.38
CA LEU A 64 13.03 -3.18 -1.95
C LEU A 64 13.00 -1.86 -1.17
N ALA A 65 13.96 -0.96 -1.42
CA ALA A 65 14.00 0.35 -0.77
C ALA A 65 12.71 1.13 -0.99
N ASP A 66 12.19 1.13 -2.22
CA ASP A 66 10.92 1.76 -2.55
C ASP A 66 9.72 1.08 -1.88
N ALA A 67 9.80 -0.22 -1.58
CA ALA A 67 8.70 -0.97 -0.96
C ALA A 67 8.60 -0.61 0.52
N ILE A 68 9.76 -0.56 1.18
CA ILE A 68 9.89 -0.06 2.56
C ILE A 68 9.44 1.40 2.61
N ALA A 69 9.92 2.26 1.71
CA ALA A 69 9.52 3.67 1.67
C ALA A 69 8.02 3.87 1.38
N TYR A 70 7.38 2.97 0.64
CA TYR A 70 5.93 2.95 0.47
C TYR A 70 5.22 2.55 1.78
N LYS A 71 5.64 1.44 2.41
CA LYS A 71 5.12 0.97 3.70
C LYS A 71 5.15 2.07 4.75
N GLU A 72 6.32 2.67 4.97
CA GLU A 72 6.50 3.73 5.97
C GLU A 72 5.66 4.97 5.65
N TRP A 73 5.50 5.30 4.37
CA TRP A 73 4.62 6.39 3.94
C TRP A 73 3.14 6.07 4.19
N VAL A 74 2.67 4.84 3.96
CA VAL A 74 1.30 4.45 4.30
C VAL A 74 1.05 4.60 5.80
N ILE A 75 1.97 4.09 6.63
CA ILE A 75 1.85 4.14 8.09
C ILE A 75 1.86 5.58 8.63
N SER A 76 2.76 6.43 8.14
CA SER A 76 2.97 7.78 8.69
C SER A 76 2.08 8.87 8.06
N TYR A 77 1.79 8.76 6.76
CA TYR A 77 1.10 9.80 6.01
C TYR A 77 -0.35 9.42 5.70
N VAL A 78 -0.59 8.25 5.11
CA VAL A 78 -1.95 7.84 4.70
C VAL A 78 -2.89 7.64 5.90
N SER A 79 -2.33 7.20 7.04
CA SER A 79 -3.05 7.05 8.31
C SER A 79 -3.71 8.33 8.83
N GLN A 80 -3.27 9.51 8.35
CA GLN A 80 -3.87 10.80 8.69
C GLN A 80 -5.24 11.00 8.02
N PHE A 81 -5.57 10.22 6.98
CA PHE A 81 -6.79 10.39 6.18
C PHE A 81 -7.77 9.23 6.34
N VAL A 82 -7.27 7.99 6.43
CA VAL A 82 -8.06 6.77 6.50
C VAL A 82 -7.39 5.75 7.41
N PRO A 83 -8.14 4.81 8.02
CA PRO A 83 -7.52 3.70 8.75
C PRO A 83 -6.53 2.93 7.86
N VAL A 84 -5.41 2.54 8.46
CA VAL A 84 -4.37 1.75 7.79
C VAL A 84 -4.15 0.43 8.49
N VAL A 85 -3.81 -0.60 7.72
CA VAL A 85 -3.40 -1.90 8.26
C VAL A 85 -1.98 -2.19 7.84
N ASN A 86 -1.11 -2.37 8.83
CA ASN A 86 0.27 -2.77 8.60
C ASN A 86 0.34 -4.29 8.38
N ILE A 87 0.12 -4.68 7.13
CA ILE A 87 0.15 -6.08 6.71
C ILE A 87 1.59 -6.59 6.65
N TRP A 88 2.51 -5.73 6.20
CA TRP A 88 3.91 -6.07 6.00
C TRP A 88 4.58 -6.68 7.24
N ASP A 89 4.42 -6.06 8.40
CA ASP A 89 5.04 -6.54 9.65
C ASP A 89 4.34 -7.74 10.27
N GLY A 90 3.21 -8.19 9.69
CA GLY A 90 2.58 -9.46 10.04
C GLY A 90 3.34 -10.68 9.52
N PHE A 91 4.29 -10.50 8.59
CA PHE A 91 5.15 -11.56 8.08
C PHE A 91 6.43 -11.64 8.91
N THR A 92 6.69 -12.82 9.49
CA THR A 92 7.81 -13.07 10.40
C THR A 92 9.01 -13.71 9.71
N GLU A 93 8.84 -14.15 8.46
CA GLU A 93 9.93 -14.69 7.66
C GLU A 93 10.93 -13.58 7.33
N ALA A 94 12.22 -13.89 7.47
CA ALA A 94 13.24 -12.99 6.99
C ALA A 94 13.13 -12.87 5.46
N MET A 95 13.10 -11.64 4.95
CA MET A 95 13.27 -11.39 3.52
C MET A 95 14.71 -11.68 3.12
N THR A 96 15.05 -12.96 2.99
CA THR A 96 16.34 -13.39 2.44
C THR A 96 16.29 -13.19 0.94
N VAL A 97 17.07 -12.23 0.45
CA VAL A 97 17.35 -12.01 -0.98
C VAL A 97 18.24 -13.10 -1.55
#